data_AF-A0A919B138-F1
#
_entry.id   AF-A0A919B138-F1
#
_cell.length_a   1.000
_cell.length_b   1.000
_cell.length_c   1.000
_cell.angle_alpha   90.00
_cell.angle_beta   90.00
_cell.angle_gamma   90.00
#
_symmetry.space_group_name_H-M   'P 1'
#
loop_
_entity.id
_entity.type
_entity.pdbx_description
1 polymer ?
#
loop_
_entity_poly.entity_id
_entity_poly.type
_entity_poly.pdbx_seq_one_letter_code
_entity_poly.pdbx_strand_id
1 'polypeptide(L)'
;MTSRFAVLTVRPAGKQSLAAAQEAGGGRNQWDGVLPPRTLLVEWPAGQDTPTGYWISNVPATTPVADLVRWAKMRWRIEHDYREPKHGLGLDHFEGRTWRGWHHHVTLVTAAQAFLTLWRLDPEAQMPA
;
A
#
# COMPACT_ATOMS: atom_id res chain seq x y z
N MET A 1 -10.85 -12.86 -12.57
CA MET A 1 -10.31 -12.02 -13.66
C MET A 1 -8.83 -12.31 -13.77
N THR A 2 -8.33 -12.66 -14.95
CA THR A 2 -6.91 -12.91 -15.20
C THR A 2 -6.27 -11.66 -15.81
N SER A 3 -5.02 -11.38 -15.45
CA SER A 3 -4.21 -10.30 -16.02
C SER A 3 -2.83 -10.82 -16.35
N ARG A 4 -2.18 -10.20 -17.34
CA ARG A 4 -0.78 -10.48 -17.68
C ARG A 4 0.10 -9.39 -17.07
N PHE A 5 1.29 -9.78 -16.59
CA PHE A 5 2.22 -8.86 -15.97
C PHE A 5 3.59 -8.95 -16.62
N ALA A 6 4.27 -7.80 -16.70
CA ALA A 6 5.70 -7.71 -16.97
C ALA A 6 6.40 -7.11 -15.76
N VAL A 7 7.62 -7.58 -15.49
CA VAL A 7 8.50 -7.05 -14.44
C VAL A 7 9.75 -6.51 -15.12
N LEU A 8 10.00 -5.23 -14.94
CA LEU A 8 11.11 -4.52 -15.57
C LEU A 8 12.02 -3.92 -14.49
N THR A 9 13.31 -3.88 -14.77
CA THR A 9 14.25 -3.08 -13.98
C THR A 9 14.40 -1.72 -14.64
N VAL A 10 14.08 -0.66 -13.91
CA VAL A 10 14.12 0.73 -14.40
C VAL A 10 14.97 1.60 -13.50
N ARG A 11 15.49 2.70 -14.02
CA ARG A 11 16.15 3.75 -13.24
C ARG A 11 15.30 5.02 -13.31
N PRO A 12 14.36 5.20 -12.37
CA PRO A 12 13.38 6.28 -12.46
C PRO A 12 14.06 7.64 -12.28
N ALA A 13 13.99 8.50 -13.30
CA ALA A 13 14.39 9.88 -13.16
C ALA A 13 13.43 10.62 -12.21
N GLY A 14 13.97 11.51 -11.38
CA GLY A 14 13.16 12.33 -10.48
C GLY A 14 13.90 12.83 -9.25
N LYS A 15 13.35 13.85 -8.58
CA LYS A 15 13.95 14.46 -7.39
C LYS A 15 14.15 13.46 -6.26
N GLN A 16 13.18 12.57 -6.02
CA GLN A 16 13.26 11.56 -4.96
C GLN A 16 14.33 10.51 -5.25
N SER A 17 14.38 9.97 -6.48
CA SER A 17 15.40 9.02 -6.89
C SER A 17 16.80 9.61 -6.81
N LEU A 18 16.95 10.89 -7.20
CA LEU A 18 18.20 11.62 -7.12
C LEU A 18 18.63 11.84 -5.67
N ALA A 19 17.71 12.27 -4.80
CA ALA A 19 18.01 12.46 -3.38
C ALA A 19 18.47 11.14 -2.73
N ALA A 20 17.76 10.04 -3.00
CA ALA A 20 18.14 8.72 -2.50
C ALA A 20 19.51 8.25 -3.05
N ALA A 21 19.81 8.52 -4.32
CA ALA A 21 21.10 8.18 -4.93
C ALA A 21 22.26 8.98 -4.31
N GLN A 22 22.04 10.29 -4.10
CA GLN A 22 23.02 11.16 -3.46
C GLN A 22 23.25 10.77 -2.01
N GLU A 23 22.20 10.48 -1.25
CA GLU A 23 22.30 10.01 0.13
C GLU A 23 23.09 8.69 0.22
N ALA A 24 22.74 7.71 -0.62
CA ALA A 24 23.45 6.42 -0.66
C ALA A 24 24.91 6.56 -1.11
N GLY A 25 25.21 7.54 -1.98
CA GLY A 25 26.55 7.83 -2.48
C GLY A 25 27.40 8.76 -1.60
N GLY A 26 27.00 9.05 -0.36
CA GLY A 26 27.79 9.91 0.54
C GLY A 26 27.64 11.42 0.30
N GLY A 27 26.57 11.82 -0.40
CA GLY A 27 26.20 13.20 -0.68
C GLY A 27 26.35 13.60 -2.15
N ARG A 28 25.87 14.80 -2.47
CA ARG A 28 25.79 15.34 -3.85
C ARG A 28 27.13 15.35 -4.61
N ASN A 29 28.26 15.46 -3.91
CA ASN A 29 29.58 15.54 -4.54
C ASN A 29 30.31 14.18 -4.63
N GLN A 30 29.76 13.13 -4.02
CA GLN A 30 30.42 11.83 -3.90
C GLN A 30 29.68 10.71 -4.64
N TRP A 31 28.41 10.92 -5.02
CA TRP A 31 27.66 9.94 -5.80
C TRP A 31 28.15 9.85 -7.26
N ASP A 32 28.02 8.66 -7.84
CA ASP A 32 28.57 8.26 -9.15
C ASP A 32 27.75 8.73 -10.37
N GLY A 33 26.67 9.48 -10.15
CA GLY A 33 25.75 9.91 -11.21
C GLY A 33 24.76 8.84 -11.69
N VAL A 34 24.79 7.63 -11.12
CA VAL A 34 23.94 6.51 -11.53
C VAL A 34 22.76 6.38 -10.58
N LEU A 35 21.54 6.46 -11.14
CA LEU A 35 20.34 6.27 -10.35
C LEU A 35 20.16 4.80 -9.94
N PRO A 36 19.67 4.53 -8.71
CA PRO A 36 19.46 3.18 -8.23
C PRO A 36 18.39 2.48 -9.07
N PRO A 37 18.58 1.19 -9.43
CA PRO A 37 17.56 0.41 -10.09
C PRO A 37 16.34 0.23 -9.18
N ARG A 38 15.16 0.22 -9.79
CA ARG A 38 13.86 -0.05 -9.16
C ARG A 38 13.09 -1.05 -9.99
N THR A 39 12.21 -1.80 -9.34
CA THR A 39 11.32 -2.75 -10.01
C THR A 39 10.07 -2.01 -10.49
N LEU A 40 9.74 -2.14 -11.77
CA LEU A 40 8.50 -1.68 -12.38
C LEU A 40 7.64 -2.88 -12.73
N LEU A 41 6.48 -2.99 -12.11
CA LEU A 41 5.43 -3.95 -12.46
C LEU A 41 4.46 -3.27 -13.44
N VAL A 42 4.19 -3.92 -14.56
CA VAL A 42 3.26 -3.44 -15.59
C VAL A 42 2.16 -4.47 -15.79
N GLU A 43 0.90 -4.02 -15.86
CA GLU A 43 -0.27 -4.88 -16.04
C GLU A 43 -0.98 -4.64 -17.37
N TRP A 44 -1.34 -5.74 -18.02
CA TRP A 44 -2.36 -5.81 -19.06
C TRP A 44 -3.56 -6.64 -18.54
N PRO A 45 -4.72 -6.00 -18.29
CA PRO A 45 -5.94 -6.72 -18.00
C PRO A 45 -6.36 -7.65 -19.15
N ALA A 46 -7.17 -8.67 -18.86
CA ALA A 46 -7.77 -9.51 -19.91
C ALA A 46 -8.51 -8.65 -20.95
N GLY A 47 -8.24 -8.92 -22.23
CA GLY A 47 -8.84 -8.20 -23.35
C GLY A 47 -8.25 -6.82 -23.65
N GLN A 48 -7.17 -6.41 -22.97
CA GLN A 48 -6.47 -5.16 -23.25
C GLN A 48 -5.17 -5.41 -24.03
N ASP A 49 -5.04 -4.73 -25.17
CA ASP A 49 -3.84 -4.75 -26.01
C ASP A 49 -2.72 -3.86 -25.45
N THR A 50 -3.07 -2.88 -24.62
CA THR A 50 -2.13 -1.94 -24.01
C THR A 50 -2.12 -2.06 -22.48
N PRO A 51 -0.97 -1.75 -21.84
CA PRO A 51 -0.87 -1.81 -20.39
C PRO A 51 -1.64 -0.67 -19.73
N THR A 52 -2.39 -0.98 -18.67
CA THR A 52 -3.23 -0.01 -17.96
C THR A 52 -2.78 0.25 -16.53
N GLY A 53 -1.93 -0.63 -15.97
CA GLY A 53 -1.47 -0.53 -14.58
C GLY A 53 0.05 -0.48 -14.49
N TYR A 54 0.56 0.41 -13.65
CA TYR A 54 1.99 0.59 -13.42
C TYR A 54 2.27 0.80 -11.94
N TRP A 55 3.21 0.03 -11.39
CA TRP A 55 3.65 0.16 -10.00
C TRP A 55 5.17 0.14 -9.95
N ILE A 56 5.74 1.12 -9.27
CA ILE A 56 7.17 1.14 -8.96
C ILE A 56 7.39 0.67 -7.53
N SER A 57 8.39 -0.18 -7.32
CA SER A 57 8.72 -0.74 -6.02
C SER A 57 10.17 -0.50 -5.64
N ASN A 58 10.38 -0.23 -4.35
CA ASN A 58 11.68 -0.10 -3.72
C ASN A 58 12.06 -1.34 -2.87
N VAL A 59 11.24 -2.40 -2.88
CA VAL A 59 11.56 -3.67 -2.21
C VAL A 59 12.73 -4.40 -2.91
N PRO A 60 13.39 -5.37 -2.25
CA PRO A 60 14.48 -6.11 -2.86
C PRO A 60 14.10 -6.74 -4.21
N ALA A 61 15.04 -6.76 -5.15
CA ALA A 61 14.83 -7.37 -6.47
C ALA A 61 14.58 -8.90 -6.40
N THR A 62 14.94 -9.52 -5.27
CA THR A 62 14.69 -10.94 -4.96
C THR A 62 13.25 -11.21 -4.50
N THR A 63 12.43 -10.19 -4.28
CA THR A 63 11.04 -10.37 -3.87
C THR A 63 10.24 -11.13 -4.94
N PRO A 64 9.48 -12.18 -4.57
CA PRO A 64 8.68 -12.94 -5.52
C PRO A 64 7.68 -12.08 -6.28
N VAL A 65 7.55 -12.32 -7.59
CA VAL A 65 6.60 -11.59 -8.45
C VAL A 65 5.16 -11.73 -7.95
N ALA A 66 4.80 -12.88 -7.39
CA ALA A 66 3.48 -13.11 -6.81
C ALA A 66 3.17 -12.14 -5.66
N ASP A 67 4.15 -11.82 -4.82
CA ASP A 67 3.99 -10.84 -3.73
C ASP A 67 3.85 -9.42 -4.28
N LEU A 68 4.65 -9.05 -5.29
CA LEU A 68 4.53 -7.76 -5.97
C LEU A 68 3.13 -7.57 -6.56
N VAL A 69 2.62 -8.57 -7.27
CA VAL A 69 1.27 -8.55 -7.86
C VAL A 69 0.22 -8.48 -6.77
N ARG A 70 0.36 -9.26 -5.68
CA ARG A 70 -0.57 -9.23 -4.54
C ARG A 70 -0.65 -7.82 -3.95
N TRP A 71 0.49 -7.18 -3.68
CA TRP A 71 0.52 -5.83 -3.10
C TRP A 71 0.01 -4.77 -4.08
N ALA A 72 0.37 -4.85 -5.36
CA ALA A 72 -0.15 -3.97 -6.41
C ALA A 72 -1.69 -4.03 -6.51
N LYS A 73 -2.26 -5.21 -6.27
CA LYS A 73 -3.71 -5.46 -6.31
C LYS A 73 -4.42 -5.27 -4.98
N MET A 74 -3.72 -4.95 -3.88
CA MET A 74 -4.33 -4.81 -2.55
C MET A 74 -5.28 -3.61 -2.44
N ARG A 75 -5.26 -2.62 -3.35
CA ARG A 75 -6.13 -1.43 -3.26
C ARG A 75 -7.61 -1.78 -3.05
N TRP A 76 -8.13 -2.75 -3.80
CA TRP A 76 -9.52 -3.19 -3.64
C TRP A 76 -9.78 -3.85 -2.29
N ARG A 77 -8.82 -4.60 -1.76
CA ARG A 77 -8.91 -5.18 -0.43
C ARG A 77 -8.93 -4.07 0.63
N ILE A 78 -8.10 -3.04 0.49
CA ILE A 78 -8.13 -1.86 1.37
C ILE A 78 -9.53 -1.24 1.37
N GLU A 79 -10.12 -0.95 0.20
CA GLU A 79 -11.47 -0.36 0.14
C GLU A 79 -12.54 -1.24 0.82
N HIS A 80 -12.42 -2.56 0.68
CA HIS A 80 -13.28 -3.50 1.39
C HIS A 80 -13.07 -3.46 2.91
N ASP A 81 -11.81 -3.48 3.36
CA ASP A 81 -11.43 -3.48 4.77
C ASP A 81 -11.83 -2.17 5.47
N TYR A 82 -11.91 -1.05 4.73
CA TYR A 82 -12.39 0.23 5.25
C TYR A 82 -13.90 0.30 5.44
N ARG A 83 -14.69 -0.65 4.90
CA ARG A 83 -16.15 -0.61 4.99
C ARG A 83 -16.65 -0.69 6.42
N GLU A 84 -16.08 -1.60 7.21
CA GLU A 84 -16.48 -1.83 8.60
C GLU A 84 -16.11 -0.66 9.52
N PRO A 85 -14.87 -0.14 9.55
CA PRO A 85 -14.55 1.08 10.28
C PRO A 85 -15.46 2.25 9.89
N LYS A 86 -15.73 2.40 8.59
CA LYS A 86 -16.53 3.51 8.07
C LYS A 86 -17.99 3.40 8.49
N HIS A 87 -18.70 2.40 7.99
CA HIS A 87 -20.15 2.30 8.18
C HIS A 87 -20.55 1.60 9.49
N GLY A 88 -19.75 0.65 9.97
CA GLY A 88 -20.06 -0.14 11.17
C GLY A 88 -19.62 0.54 12.46
N LEU A 89 -18.44 1.18 12.45
CA LEU A 89 -17.86 1.84 13.62
C LEU A 89 -17.92 3.37 13.57
N GLY A 90 -18.42 3.94 12.47
CA GLY A 90 -18.69 5.37 12.35
C GLY A 90 -17.45 6.23 12.15
N LEU A 91 -16.43 5.75 11.42
CA LEU A 91 -15.24 6.55 11.10
C LEU A 91 -15.60 7.88 10.44
N ASP A 92 -16.67 7.90 9.63
CA ASP A 92 -17.17 9.08 8.93
C ASP A 92 -18.34 9.79 9.65
N HIS A 93 -18.66 9.40 10.89
CA HIS A 93 -19.74 10.00 11.69
C HIS A 93 -19.26 11.14 12.61
N PHE A 94 -18.03 11.62 12.47
CA PHE A 94 -17.53 12.72 13.30
C PHE A 94 -18.10 14.08 12.87
N GLU A 95 -18.87 14.73 13.74
CA GLU A 95 -19.50 16.03 13.47
C GLU A 95 -18.82 17.22 14.18
N GLY A 96 -17.73 16.97 14.92
CA GLY A 96 -16.99 18.01 15.62
C GLY A 96 -16.10 18.87 14.70
N ARG A 97 -15.54 19.95 15.24
CA ARG A 97 -14.70 20.91 14.47
C ARG A 97 -13.28 21.08 14.98
N THR A 98 -12.89 20.33 16.02
CA THR A 98 -11.54 20.42 16.57
C THR A 98 -10.68 19.27 16.07
N TRP A 99 -9.43 19.58 15.73
CA TRP A 99 -8.43 18.56 15.39
C TRP A 99 -8.30 17.49 16.49
N ARG A 100 -8.28 17.93 17.75
CA ARG A 100 -8.20 17.02 18.91
C ARG A 100 -9.42 16.10 19.01
N GLY A 101 -10.63 16.62 18.80
CA GLY A 101 -11.85 15.83 18.77
C GLY A 101 -11.84 14.78 17.66
N TRP A 102 -11.43 15.19 16.45
CA TRP A 102 -11.30 14.29 15.31
C TRP A 102 -10.27 13.19 15.58
N HIS A 103 -9.11 13.56 16.13
CA HIS A 103 -8.06 12.60 16.45
C HIS A 103 -8.49 11.59 17.51
N HIS A 104 -9.19 12.04 18.56
CA HIS A 104 -9.77 11.14 19.56
C HIS A 104 -10.77 10.17 18.92
N HIS A 105 -11.68 10.68 18.07
CA HIS A 105 -12.66 9.87 17.36
C HIS A 105 -12.01 8.78 16.51
N VAL A 106 -11.10 9.15 15.60
CA VAL A 106 -10.40 8.20 14.72
C VAL A 106 -9.58 7.19 15.52
N THR A 107 -8.98 7.61 16.65
CA THR A 107 -8.23 6.71 17.53
C THR A 107 -9.14 5.65 18.16
N LEU A 108 -10.30 6.07 18.70
CA LEU A 108 -11.27 5.16 19.30
C LEU A 108 -11.87 4.18 18.28
N VAL A 109 -12.24 4.66 17.09
CA VAL A 109 -12.75 3.81 16.00
C VAL A 109 -11.69 2.79 15.56
N THR A 110 -10.42 3.21 15.45
CA THR A 110 -9.32 2.32 15.09
C THR A 110 -9.05 1.27 16.18
N ALA A 111 -9.12 1.65 17.46
CA ALA A 111 -9.01 0.72 18.58
C ALA A 111 -10.15 -0.31 18.59
N ALA A 112 -11.39 0.11 18.31
CA ALA A 112 -12.53 -0.79 18.17
C ALA A 112 -12.36 -1.75 16.98
N GLN A 113 -11.87 -1.27 15.83
CA GLN A 113 -11.57 -2.13 14.68
C GLN A 113 -10.51 -3.19 15.04
N ALA A 114 -9.44 -2.78 15.74
CA ALA A 114 -8.39 -3.70 16.17
C ALA A 114 -8.94 -4.77 17.12
N PHE A 115 -9.77 -4.38 18.10
CA PHE A 115 -10.44 -5.32 19.00
C PHE A 115 -11.29 -6.35 18.24
N LEU A 116 -12.19 -5.90 17.35
CA LEU A 116 -13.04 -6.81 16.56
C LEU A 116 -12.24 -7.71 15.63
N THR A 117 -11.14 -7.21 15.07
CA THR A 117 -10.25 -7.99 14.21
C THR A 117 -9.55 -9.09 15.02
N LEU A 118 -8.99 -8.76 16.17
CA LEU A 118 -8.35 -9.73 17.05
C LEU A 118 -9.34 -10.77 17.57
N TRP A 119 -10.54 -10.33 17.96
CA TRP A 119 -11.59 -11.23 18.44
C TRP A 119 -12.02 -12.26 17.38
N ARG A 120 -12.14 -11.85 16.11
CA ARG A 120 -12.46 -12.77 14.99
C ARG A 120 -11.35 -13.77 14.66
N LEU A 121 -10.11 -13.44 15.02
CA LEU A 121 -8.95 -14.31 14.82
C LEU A 121 -8.73 -15.28 15.98
N ASP A 122 -9.46 -15.12 17.09
CA ASP A 122 -9.38 -16.00 18.24
C ASP A 122 -10.17 -17.30 17.98
N PRO A 123 -9.52 -18.48 17.94
CA PRO A 123 -10.18 -19.75 17.69
C PRO A 123 -11.13 -20.19 18.81
N GLU A 124 -11.06 -19.61 20.01
CA GLU A 124 -11.97 -19.92 21.14
C GLU A 124 -13.17 -18.97 21.24
N ALA A 125 -13.26 -17.94 20.39
CA ALA A 125 -14.40 -17.03 20.36
C ALA A 125 -15.64 -17.72 19.76
N GLN A 126 -16.35 -18.49 20.60
CA GLN A 126 -17.62 -19.10 20.25
C GLN A 126 -18.67 -18.01 20.00
N MET A 127 -19.28 -18.01 18.80
CA MET A 127 -20.36 -17.09 18.47
C MET A 127 -21.51 -17.26 19.48
N PRO A 128 -21.96 -16.20 20.18
CA PRO A 128 -23.22 -16.28 20.90
C PRO A 128 -24.35 -16.51 19.89
N ALA A 129 -25.27 -17.42 20.26
CA ALA A 129 -26.43 -17.84 19.47
C ALA A 129 -27.38 -16.68 19.17
#